data_AF-A0A349PMV9-F1
#
_entry.id   AF-A0A349PMV9-F1
#
_cell.length_a   1.000
_cell.length_b   1.000
_cell.length_c   1.000
_cell.angle_alpha   90.00
_cell.angle_beta   90.00
_cell.angle_gamma   90.00
#
_symmetry.space_group_name_H-M   'P 1'
#
loop_
_entity.id
_entity.type
_entity.pdbx_description
1 polymer ?
#
loop_
_entity_poly.entity_id
_entity_poly.type
_entity_poly.pdbx_seq_one_letter_code
_entity_poly.pdbx_strand_id
1 'polypeptide(L)'
;MVKLYGASGHCKVIIDIIISIGFSIDKIYDDTENIKQLLNYPVTHTSKITNNIGDLFIISIGNNKVRKIISEKYNFRFGIFIHEKSIISKSAYIDEGTVVMPGAVVNSNAKIGKHCIINTSSVIEHDCTILNFVHICPNVSLAGDVIIDEGTQVGIGAIIIQGVKIGKWAIIGAGAVIINDVPDFAVVVGNPGKIIKLSQPT
;
A
#
# COMPACT_ATOMS: atom_id res chain seq x y z
N MET A 1 14.77 9.45 -11.95
CA MET A 1 15.12 9.44 -10.51
C MET A 1 13.85 9.67 -9.71
N VAL A 2 13.79 9.22 -8.46
CA VAL A 2 12.57 9.19 -7.64
C VAL A 2 12.84 9.84 -6.28
N LYS A 3 11.89 10.65 -5.80
CA LYS A 3 11.93 11.26 -4.47
C LYS A 3 11.01 10.48 -3.52
N LEU A 4 11.48 10.22 -2.30
CA LEU A 4 10.75 9.45 -1.30
C LEU A 4 10.32 10.34 -0.13
N TYR A 5 9.05 10.23 0.29
CA TYR A 5 8.55 10.88 1.51
C TYR A 5 8.33 9.82 2.60
N GLY A 6 9.17 9.86 3.63
CA GLY A 6 9.21 8.95 4.77
C GLY A 6 10.47 8.09 4.75
N ALA A 7 11.21 8.07 5.85
CA ALA A 7 12.49 7.38 6.01
C ALA A 7 12.41 6.22 7.02
N SER A 8 11.30 5.47 7.00
CA SER A 8 11.05 4.33 7.90
C SER A 8 11.55 2.99 7.33
N GLY A 9 11.33 1.89 8.05
CA GLY A 9 11.60 0.54 7.53
C GLY A 9 10.87 0.22 6.23
N HIS A 10 9.67 0.76 6.02
CA HIS A 10 8.92 0.59 4.77
C HIS A 10 9.64 1.23 3.57
N CYS A 11 10.33 2.35 3.79
CA CYS A 11 11.12 3.04 2.77
C CYS A 11 12.27 2.17 2.25
N LYS A 12 12.88 1.34 3.11
CA LYS A 12 13.94 0.40 2.69
C LYS A 12 13.44 -0.56 1.61
N VAL A 13 12.22 -1.07 1.74
CA VAL A 13 11.64 -2.01 0.76
C VAL A 13 11.27 -1.29 -0.54
N ILE A 14 10.81 -0.04 -0.45
CA ILE A 14 10.53 0.78 -1.65
C ILE A 14 11.83 1.10 -2.42
N ILE A 15 12.94 1.32 -1.72
CA ILE A 15 14.27 1.45 -2.34
C ILE A 15 14.61 0.19 -3.14
N ASP A 16 14.37 -1.01 -2.58
CA ASP A 16 14.60 -2.27 -3.30
C ASP A 16 13.74 -2.37 -4.56
N ILE A 17 12.46 -1.96 -4.51
CA ILE A 17 11.60 -1.89 -5.70
C ILE A 17 12.21 -0.99 -6.77
N ILE A 18 12.55 0.25 -6.40
CA ILE A 18 13.07 1.27 -7.33
C ILE A 18 14.35 0.77 -8.02
N ILE A 19 15.26 0.17 -7.25
CA ILE A 19 16.50 -0.39 -7.78
C ILE A 19 16.22 -1.58 -8.71
N SER A 20 15.30 -2.47 -8.35
CA SER A 20 14.97 -3.66 -9.14
C SER A 20 14.49 -3.35 -10.56
N ILE A 21 13.84 -2.18 -10.76
CA ILE A 21 13.35 -1.74 -12.06
C ILE A 21 14.28 -0.74 -12.76
N GLY A 22 15.52 -0.58 -12.28
CA GLY A 22 16.54 0.26 -12.89
C GLY A 22 16.36 1.77 -12.65
N PHE A 23 15.51 2.18 -11.71
CA PHE A 23 15.40 3.57 -11.30
C PHE A 23 16.42 3.88 -10.20
N SER A 24 16.72 5.18 -10.02
CA SER A 24 17.57 5.68 -8.94
C SER A 24 16.79 6.59 -8.00
N ILE A 25 17.21 6.62 -6.74
CA ILE A 25 16.66 7.51 -5.71
C ILE A 25 17.40 8.85 -5.80
N ASP A 26 16.66 9.93 -5.96
CA ASP A 26 17.19 11.30 -5.96
C ASP A 26 17.38 11.81 -4.52
N LYS A 27 16.32 11.76 -3.72
CA LYS A 27 16.32 12.27 -2.35
C LYS A 27 15.25 11.61 -1.49
N ILE A 28 15.55 11.47 -0.19
CA ILE A 28 14.60 11.01 0.82
C ILE A 28 14.27 12.18 1.74
N TYR A 29 12.99 12.37 2.03
CA TYR A 29 12.48 13.36 2.95
C TYR A 29 11.83 12.72 4.18
N ASP A 30 11.99 13.30 5.36
CA ASP A 30 11.28 12.90 6.58
C ASP A 30 11.03 14.11 7.50
N ASP A 31 9.93 14.10 8.26
CA ASP A 31 9.59 15.16 9.23
C ASP A 31 10.45 15.04 10.51
N THR A 32 11.12 13.91 10.72
CA THR A 32 11.92 13.64 11.92
C THR A 32 13.35 14.18 11.77
N GLU A 33 13.69 15.22 12.54
CA GLU A 33 15.01 15.87 12.47
C GLU A 33 16.21 14.94 12.80
N ASN A 34 15.97 13.87 13.57
CA ASN A 34 17.03 12.96 14.02
C ASN A 34 17.44 11.91 12.98
N ILE A 35 16.69 11.76 11.89
CA ILE A 35 17.04 10.81 10.83
C ILE A 35 17.92 11.52 9.80
N LYS A 36 19.22 11.28 9.87
CA LYS A 36 20.20 11.90 8.95
C LYS A 36 20.43 11.09 7.67
N GLN A 37 20.21 9.78 7.74
CA GLN A 37 20.51 8.85 6.66
C GLN A 37 19.63 7.60 6.77
N LEU A 38 19.22 7.05 5.63
CA LEU A 38 18.57 5.75 5.51
C LEU A 38 19.32 4.91 4.48
N LEU A 39 19.85 3.75 4.90
CA LEU A 39 20.80 2.97 4.10
C LEU A 39 21.98 3.87 3.68
N ASN A 40 22.19 4.08 2.38
CA ASN A 40 23.26 4.93 1.84
C ASN A 40 22.75 6.29 1.35
N TYR A 41 21.49 6.64 1.65
CA TYR A 41 20.85 7.86 1.15
C TYR A 41 20.69 8.91 2.26
N PRO A 42 21.12 10.16 2.06
CA PRO A 42 20.90 11.23 3.01
C PRO A 42 19.41 11.55 3.13
N VAL A 43 18.95 11.82 4.35
CA VAL A 43 17.56 12.19 4.63
C VAL A 43 17.52 13.70 4.87
N THR A 44 16.63 14.37 4.13
CA THR A 44 16.41 15.81 4.20
C THR A 44 15.11 16.11 4.93
N HIS A 45 15.07 17.14 5.77
CA HIS A 45 13.81 17.52 6.39
C HIS A 45 12.77 17.94 5.34
N THR A 46 11.50 17.57 5.53
CA THR A 46 10.39 17.84 4.58
C THR A 46 10.15 19.33 4.31
N SER A 47 10.52 20.21 5.24
CA SER A 47 10.49 21.67 5.03
C SER A 47 11.38 22.15 3.87
N LYS A 48 12.34 21.34 3.44
CA LYS A 48 13.24 21.61 2.31
C LYS A 48 12.85 20.85 1.04
N ILE A 49 11.62 20.33 0.96
CA ILE A 49 11.12 19.68 -0.26
C ILE A 49 11.13 20.68 -1.41
N THR A 50 11.73 20.25 -2.52
CA THR A 50 11.63 20.92 -3.81
C THR A 50 10.84 20.03 -4.78
N ASN A 51 9.91 20.63 -5.51
CA ASN A 51 9.07 19.96 -6.50
C ASN A 51 9.18 20.68 -7.84
N ASN A 52 10.02 20.14 -8.70
CA ASN A 52 10.26 20.61 -10.06
C ASN A 52 9.37 19.86 -11.05
N ILE A 53 9.15 20.46 -12.22
CA ILE A 53 8.43 19.81 -13.32
C ILE A 53 9.17 18.52 -13.71
N GLY A 54 8.46 17.40 -13.67
CA GLY A 54 9.00 16.08 -14.02
C GLY A 54 9.48 15.25 -12.82
N ASP A 55 9.53 15.82 -11.61
CA ASP A 55 9.82 15.05 -10.41
C ASP A 55 8.76 13.97 -10.17
N LEU A 56 9.21 12.79 -9.75
CA LEU A 56 8.37 11.66 -9.43
C LEU A 56 8.52 11.33 -7.94
N PHE A 57 7.40 11.25 -7.23
CA PHE A 57 7.38 10.99 -5.81
C PHE A 57 6.75 9.64 -5.48
N ILE A 58 7.18 9.08 -4.34
CA ILE A 58 6.47 8.02 -3.62
C ILE A 58 6.41 8.35 -2.14
N ILE A 59 5.24 8.10 -1.54
CA ILE A 59 5.04 8.21 -0.09
C ILE A 59 5.38 6.86 0.53
N SER A 60 6.57 6.76 1.10
CA SER A 60 7.12 5.57 1.73
C SER A 60 6.71 5.42 3.21
N ILE A 61 5.41 5.61 3.47
CA ILE A 61 4.79 5.52 4.80
C ILE A 61 3.71 4.44 4.80
N GLY A 62 3.89 3.43 5.66
CA GLY A 62 2.94 2.32 5.79
C GLY A 62 1.60 2.72 6.41
N ASN A 63 1.55 3.71 7.29
CA ASN A 63 0.30 4.15 7.90
C ASN A 63 -0.64 4.80 6.86
N ASN A 64 -1.79 4.17 6.63
CA ASN A 64 -2.75 4.57 5.58
C ASN A 64 -3.26 6.01 5.76
N LYS A 65 -3.59 6.42 6.99
CA LYS A 65 -4.10 7.76 7.27
C LYS A 65 -3.04 8.82 7.01
N VAL A 66 -1.81 8.60 7.50
CA VAL A 66 -0.70 9.54 7.27
C VAL A 66 -0.35 9.62 5.79
N ARG A 67 -0.33 8.49 5.08
CA ARG A 67 -0.10 8.45 3.63
C ARG A 67 -1.16 9.25 2.86
N LYS A 68 -2.44 9.13 3.24
CA LYS A 68 -3.53 9.95 2.69
C LYS A 68 -3.31 11.44 2.92
N ILE A 69 -3.08 11.84 4.17
CA ILE A 69 -2.84 13.25 4.54
C ILE A 69 -1.69 13.84 3.73
N ILE A 70 -0.59 13.12 3.54
CA ILE A 70 0.57 13.60 2.78
C ILE A 70 0.25 13.71 1.28
N SER A 71 -0.47 12.74 0.72
CA SER A 71 -0.89 12.80 -0.69
C SER A 71 -1.78 13.99 -1.01
N GLU A 72 -2.61 14.41 -0.04
CA GLU A 72 -3.52 15.56 -0.18
C GLU A 72 -2.80 16.89 0.11
N LYS A 73 -1.80 16.86 1.01
CA LYS A 73 -1.00 18.04 1.37
C LYS A 73 -0.12 18.53 0.24
N TYR A 74 0.38 17.63 -0.60
CA TYR A 74 1.33 17.95 -1.65
C TYR A 74 0.81 17.58 -3.03
N ASN A 75 0.83 18.54 -3.95
CA ASN A 75 0.54 18.32 -5.36
C ASN A 75 1.76 17.75 -6.09
N PHE A 76 2.18 16.54 -5.71
CA PHE A 76 3.26 15.83 -6.39
C PHE A 76 2.72 15.00 -7.54
N ARG A 77 3.59 14.73 -8.53
CA ARG A 77 3.35 13.65 -9.48
C ARG A 77 3.81 12.35 -8.85
N PHE A 78 2.90 11.40 -8.67
CA PHE A 78 3.21 10.10 -8.09
C PHE A 78 3.48 9.06 -9.16
N GLY A 79 4.47 8.20 -8.90
CA GLY A 79 4.77 7.06 -9.77
C GLY A 79 3.99 5.81 -9.38
N ILE A 80 4.09 4.79 -10.22
CA ILE A 80 3.65 3.42 -9.91
C ILE A 80 4.91 2.57 -9.92
N PHE A 81 5.22 1.91 -8.81
CA PHE A 81 6.45 1.13 -8.68
C PHE A 81 6.12 -0.31 -8.35
N ILE A 82 6.46 -1.20 -9.28
CA ILE A 82 6.17 -2.62 -9.23
C ILE A 82 7.50 -3.35 -9.26
N HIS A 83 7.78 -4.17 -8.26
CA HIS A 83 9.03 -4.93 -8.22
C HIS A 83 9.13 -5.86 -9.44
N GLU A 84 10.34 -6.05 -9.99
CA GLU A 84 10.58 -6.93 -11.17
C GLU A 84 10.13 -8.39 -10.98
N LYS A 85 9.92 -8.80 -9.72
CA LYS A 85 9.54 -10.16 -9.30
C LYS A 85 8.05 -10.30 -8.97
N SER A 86 7.26 -9.26 -9.21
CA SER A 86 5.80 -9.31 -9.09
C SER A 86 5.19 -9.82 -10.39
N ILE A 87 4.09 -10.55 -10.30
CA ILE A 87 3.36 -11.08 -11.47
C ILE A 87 2.07 -10.29 -11.62
N ILE A 88 1.99 -9.45 -12.65
CA ILE A 88 0.84 -8.57 -12.90
C ILE A 88 0.19 -8.95 -14.22
N SER A 89 -1.11 -9.24 -14.20
CA SER A 89 -1.89 -9.48 -15.40
C SER A 89 -1.90 -8.24 -16.29
N LYS A 90 -1.86 -8.45 -17.61
CA LYS A 90 -1.94 -7.36 -18.61
C LYS A 90 -3.28 -6.63 -18.58
N SER A 91 -4.34 -7.26 -18.05
CA SER A 91 -5.66 -6.63 -17.92
C SER A 91 -5.90 -6.02 -16.54
N ALA A 92 -4.95 -6.14 -15.61
CA ALA A 92 -5.04 -5.47 -14.32
C ALA A 92 -4.79 -3.96 -14.49
N TYR A 93 -5.43 -3.17 -13.65
CA TYR A 93 -5.25 -1.73 -13.56
C TYR A 93 -4.66 -1.36 -12.20
N ILE A 94 -3.63 -0.51 -12.18
CA ILE A 94 -2.99 -0.02 -10.97
C ILE A 94 -2.81 1.49 -11.11
N ASP A 95 -3.28 2.25 -10.13
CA ASP A 95 -3.25 3.72 -10.15
C ASP A 95 -2.04 4.32 -9.41
N GLU A 96 -1.84 5.62 -9.58
CA GLU A 96 -0.68 6.38 -9.12
C GLU A 96 -0.43 6.28 -7.61
N GLY A 97 0.85 6.38 -7.23
CA GLY A 97 1.31 6.31 -5.85
C GLY A 97 1.29 4.90 -5.26
N THR A 98 0.75 3.91 -5.98
CA THR A 98 0.72 2.52 -5.54
C THR A 98 2.08 1.85 -5.73
N VAL A 99 2.45 1.04 -4.74
CA VAL A 99 3.64 0.21 -4.76
C VAL A 99 3.27 -1.27 -4.66
N VAL A 100 3.95 -2.09 -5.45
CA VAL A 100 3.79 -3.55 -5.46
C VAL A 100 5.12 -4.22 -5.15
N MET A 101 5.12 -4.94 -4.03
CA MET A 101 6.30 -5.55 -3.43
C MET A 101 6.68 -6.87 -4.13
N PRO A 102 7.92 -7.39 -3.91
CA PRO A 102 8.37 -8.65 -4.51
C PRO A 102 7.39 -9.82 -4.29
N GLY A 103 7.22 -10.65 -5.32
CA GLY A 103 6.41 -11.87 -5.24
C GLY A 103 4.91 -11.65 -5.18
N ALA A 104 4.43 -10.41 -5.12
CA ALA A 104 3.00 -10.13 -5.18
C ALA A 104 2.42 -10.52 -6.55
N VAL A 105 1.19 -11.03 -6.54
CA VAL A 105 0.45 -11.45 -7.74
C VAL A 105 -0.83 -10.63 -7.84
N VAL A 106 -1.08 -10.04 -9.01
CA VAL A 106 -2.32 -9.33 -9.34
C VAL A 106 -2.89 -9.93 -10.62
N ASN A 107 -4.00 -10.65 -10.49
CA ASN A 107 -4.61 -11.41 -11.59
C ASN A 107 -5.56 -10.55 -12.45
N SER A 108 -6.14 -11.21 -13.46
CA SER A 108 -6.91 -10.57 -14.53
C SER A 108 -8.03 -9.67 -14.04
N ASN A 109 -8.13 -8.48 -14.64
CA ASN A 109 -9.17 -7.48 -14.38
C ASN A 109 -9.23 -6.92 -12.95
N ALA A 110 -8.27 -7.26 -12.09
CA ALA A 110 -8.17 -6.62 -10.79
C ALA A 110 -7.89 -5.12 -10.96
N LYS A 111 -8.53 -4.29 -10.14
CA LYS A 111 -8.41 -2.83 -10.14
C LYS A 111 -7.85 -2.37 -8.81
N ILE A 112 -6.69 -1.73 -8.83
CA ILE A 112 -6.03 -1.19 -7.64
C ILE A 112 -5.99 0.33 -7.76
N GLY A 113 -6.58 0.99 -6.78
CA GLY A 113 -6.66 2.44 -6.66
C GLY A 113 -5.32 3.08 -6.28
N LYS A 114 -5.40 4.36 -5.92
CA LYS A 114 -4.24 5.21 -5.66
C LYS A 114 -3.60 4.94 -4.31
N HIS A 115 -2.28 5.10 -4.23
CA HIS A 115 -1.52 5.02 -2.97
C HIS A 115 -1.76 3.72 -2.18
N CYS A 116 -2.01 2.61 -2.87
CA CYS A 116 -2.13 1.31 -2.26
C CYS A 116 -0.75 0.72 -1.98
N ILE A 117 -0.70 -0.21 -1.03
CA ILE A 117 0.47 -1.05 -0.78
C ILE A 117 0.02 -2.49 -0.99
N ILE A 118 0.52 -3.12 -2.06
CA ILE A 118 0.37 -4.55 -2.31
C ILE A 118 1.66 -5.23 -1.87
N ASN A 119 1.64 -5.81 -0.68
CA ASN A 119 2.88 -6.18 0.02
C ASN A 119 3.37 -7.58 -0.36
N THR A 120 4.55 -7.94 0.15
CA THR A 120 5.35 -9.09 -0.28
C THR A 120 4.52 -10.37 -0.33
N SER A 121 4.55 -11.05 -1.47
CA SER A 121 3.85 -12.33 -1.69
C SER A 121 2.34 -12.30 -1.40
N SER A 122 1.70 -11.12 -1.47
CA SER A 122 0.23 -11.06 -1.45
C SER A 122 -0.36 -11.44 -2.81
N VAL A 123 -1.54 -12.06 -2.80
CA VAL A 123 -2.25 -12.51 -3.99
C VAL A 123 -3.58 -11.79 -4.08
N ILE A 124 -3.79 -11.09 -5.18
CA ILE A 124 -5.04 -10.43 -5.54
C ILE A 124 -5.61 -11.19 -6.74
N GLU A 125 -6.65 -11.97 -6.51
CA GLU A 125 -7.29 -12.75 -7.58
C GLU A 125 -8.08 -11.88 -8.57
N HIS A 126 -8.57 -12.53 -9.61
CA HIS A 126 -9.31 -11.89 -10.69
C HIS A 126 -10.50 -11.06 -10.20
N ASP A 127 -10.80 -9.99 -10.94
CA ASP A 127 -11.96 -9.09 -10.71
C ASP A 127 -12.00 -8.39 -9.32
N CYS A 128 -10.96 -8.50 -8.49
CA CYS A 128 -10.90 -7.76 -7.23
C CYS A 128 -10.87 -6.25 -7.47
N THR A 129 -11.51 -5.49 -6.57
CA THR A 129 -11.47 -4.02 -6.56
C THR A 129 -10.89 -3.54 -5.24
N ILE A 130 -9.72 -2.93 -5.29
CA ILE A 130 -9.01 -2.37 -4.15
C ILE A 130 -9.04 -0.85 -4.28
N LEU A 131 -9.68 -0.15 -3.35
CA LEU A 131 -9.79 1.30 -3.37
C LEU A 131 -8.55 1.99 -2.79
N ASN A 132 -8.54 3.32 -2.84
CA ASN A 132 -7.38 4.14 -2.50
C ASN A 132 -6.88 3.89 -1.06
N PHE A 133 -5.57 4.05 -0.87
CA PHE A 133 -4.90 3.98 0.43
C PHE A 133 -5.03 2.63 1.16
N VAL A 134 -5.48 1.57 0.49
CA VAL A 134 -5.53 0.23 1.08
C VAL A 134 -4.12 -0.32 1.26
N HIS A 135 -3.91 -1.06 2.35
CA HIS A 135 -2.68 -1.80 2.59
C HIS A 135 -3.00 -3.29 2.74
N ILE A 136 -2.65 -4.03 1.69
CA ILE A 136 -2.64 -5.50 1.68
C ILE A 136 -1.29 -5.94 2.25
N CYS A 137 -1.24 -6.42 3.49
CA CYS A 137 0.00 -6.84 4.15
C CYS A 137 0.62 -8.10 3.52
N PRO A 138 1.85 -8.50 3.92
CA PRO A 138 2.50 -9.66 3.33
C PRO A 138 1.66 -10.93 3.43
N ASN A 139 1.80 -11.82 2.45
CA ASN A 139 1.13 -13.13 2.40
C ASN A 139 -0.41 -13.09 2.51
N VAL A 140 -1.05 -11.95 2.28
CA VAL A 140 -2.52 -11.89 2.20
C VAL A 140 -2.98 -12.54 0.91
N SER A 141 -4.09 -13.27 0.95
CA SER A 141 -4.74 -13.82 -0.26
C SER A 141 -6.19 -13.34 -0.33
N LEU A 142 -6.53 -12.61 -1.39
CA LEU A 142 -7.90 -12.30 -1.77
C LEU A 142 -8.33 -13.27 -2.86
N ALA A 143 -9.44 -13.98 -2.66
CA ALA A 143 -10.07 -14.74 -3.73
C ALA A 143 -10.78 -13.80 -4.74
N GLY A 144 -11.33 -14.36 -5.82
CA GLY A 144 -11.90 -13.55 -6.90
C GLY A 144 -13.05 -12.64 -6.44
N ASP A 145 -13.24 -11.52 -7.15
CA ASP A 145 -14.35 -10.58 -6.92
C ASP A 145 -14.43 -9.99 -5.49
N VAL A 146 -13.29 -9.89 -4.80
CA VAL A 146 -13.24 -9.24 -3.48
C VAL A 146 -13.14 -7.72 -3.63
N ILE A 147 -13.90 -7.00 -2.80
CA ILE A 147 -13.89 -5.53 -2.77
C ILE A 147 -13.30 -5.05 -1.45
N ILE A 148 -12.24 -4.24 -1.51
CA ILE A 148 -11.62 -3.62 -0.32
C ILE A 148 -11.75 -2.10 -0.44
N ASP A 149 -12.57 -1.50 0.44
CA ASP A 149 -12.84 -0.07 0.43
C ASP A 149 -11.69 0.76 1.06
N GLU A 150 -11.75 2.07 0.86
CA GLU A 150 -10.67 3.03 1.11
C GLU A 150 -9.99 2.87 2.47
N GLY A 151 -8.66 2.93 2.49
CA GLY A 151 -7.88 3.06 3.72
C GLY A 151 -7.83 1.82 4.60
N THR A 152 -8.46 0.73 4.18
CA THR A 152 -8.49 -0.55 4.90
C THR A 152 -7.10 -1.18 4.98
N GLN A 153 -6.82 -1.82 6.12
CA GLN A 153 -5.62 -2.61 6.32
C GLN A 153 -6.00 -4.08 6.42
N VAL A 154 -5.43 -4.90 5.54
CA VAL A 154 -5.57 -6.36 5.58
C VAL A 154 -4.29 -6.94 6.17
N GLY A 155 -4.36 -7.48 7.39
CA GLY A 155 -3.20 -7.93 8.17
C GLY A 155 -2.47 -9.13 7.57
N ILE A 156 -1.20 -9.29 7.94
CA ILE A 156 -0.30 -10.32 7.40
C ILE A 156 -0.94 -11.72 7.43
N GLY A 157 -0.89 -12.43 6.30
CA GLY A 157 -1.42 -13.80 6.20
C GLY A 157 -2.94 -13.93 6.27
N ALA A 158 -3.71 -12.84 6.22
CA ALA A 158 -5.17 -12.94 6.19
C ALA A 158 -5.68 -13.49 4.84
N ILE A 159 -6.82 -14.18 4.89
CA ILE A 159 -7.46 -14.82 3.75
C ILE A 159 -8.88 -14.29 3.64
N ILE A 160 -9.29 -13.86 2.45
CA ILE A 160 -10.64 -13.35 2.17
C ILE A 160 -11.25 -14.16 1.04
N ILE A 161 -12.40 -14.80 1.30
CA ILE A 161 -13.07 -15.66 0.31
C ILE A 161 -13.77 -14.84 -0.77
N GLN A 162 -14.17 -15.51 -1.84
CA GLN A 162 -14.72 -14.90 -3.05
C GLN A 162 -15.95 -14.04 -2.75
N GLY A 163 -16.04 -12.88 -3.43
CA GLY A 163 -17.21 -12.00 -3.40
C GLY A 163 -17.38 -11.18 -2.11
N VAL A 164 -16.48 -11.31 -1.14
CA VAL A 164 -16.56 -10.56 0.12
C VAL A 164 -16.23 -9.08 -0.09
N LYS A 165 -17.03 -8.22 0.54
CA LYS A 165 -16.74 -6.78 0.66
C LYS A 165 -16.19 -6.43 2.05
N ILE A 166 -15.07 -5.72 2.08
CA ILE A 166 -14.47 -5.14 3.29
C ILE A 166 -14.65 -3.63 3.25
N GLY A 167 -15.39 -3.08 4.21
CA GLY A 167 -15.69 -1.65 4.34
C GLY A 167 -14.46 -0.79 4.59
N LYS A 168 -14.62 0.53 4.41
CA LYS A 168 -13.50 1.50 4.50
C LYS A 168 -12.92 1.58 5.89
N TRP A 169 -11.63 1.83 5.98
CA TRP A 169 -10.87 1.99 7.22
C TRP A 169 -11.04 0.82 8.19
N ALA A 170 -11.42 -0.36 7.69
CA ALA A 170 -11.46 -1.57 8.47
C ALA A 170 -10.03 -2.09 8.72
N ILE A 171 -9.90 -2.90 9.76
CA ILE A 171 -8.66 -3.58 10.12
C ILE A 171 -8.95 -5.07 10.18
N ILE A 172 -8.42 -5.82 9.23
CA ILE A 172 -8.38 -7.27 9.29
C ILE A 172 -7.09 -7.67 10.01
N GLY A 173 -7.21 -8.42 11.09
CA GLY A 173 -6.08 -8.89 11.88
C GLY A 173 -5.21 -9.89 11.13
N ALA A 174 -3.99 -10.07 11.61
CA ALA A 174 -3.08 -11.07 11.09
C ALA A 174 -3.71 -12.48 11.14
N GLY A 175 -3.57 -13.23 10.05
CA GLY A 175 -4.07 -14.61 9.92
C GLY A 175 -5.59 -14.76 9.98
N ALA A 176 -6.36 -13.68 9.91
CA ALA A 176 -7.81 -13.77 9.96
C ALA A 176 -8.39 -14.37 8.66
N VAL A 177 -9.45 -15.17 8.79
CA VAL A 177 -10.16 -15.77 7.64
C VAL A 177 -11.53 -15.12 7.52
N ILE A 178 -11.72 -14.30 6.51
CA ILE A 178 -12.94 -13.53 6.32
C ILE A 178 -13.86 -14.25 5.35
N ILE A 179 -15.02 -14.64 5.87
CA ILE A 179 -16.05 -15.42 5.14
C ILE A 179 -17.37 -14.67 4.96
N ASN A 180 -17.46 -13.43 5.47
CA ASN A 180 -18.63 -12.56 5.35
C ASN A 180 -18.16 -11.11 5.18
N ASP A 181 -19.04 -10.27 4.63
CA ASP A 181 -18.79 -8.83 4.52
C ASP A 181 -18.43 -8.20 5.88
N VAL A 182 -17.53 -7.22 5.82
CA VAL A 182 -17.04 -6.50 6.99
C VAL A 182 -17.49 -5.05 6.89
N PRO A 183 -18.18 -4.51 7.91
CA PRO A 183 -18.63 -3.12 7.88
C PRO A 183 -17.46 -2.14 8.00
N ASP A 184 -17.70 -0.90 7.60
CA ASP A 184 -16.75 0.20 7.73
C ASP A 184 -16.22 0.31 9.17
N PHE A 185 -14.95 0.68 9.29
CA PHE A 185 -14.26 0.94 10.57
C PHE A 185 -14.20 -0.26 11.54
N ALA A 186 -14.60 -1.45 11.11
CA ALA A 186 -14.55 -2.66 11.93
C ALA A 186 -13.13 -3.19 12.12
N VAL A 187 -12.89 -3.83 13.26
CA VAL A 187 -11.68 -4.62 13.52
C VAL A 187 -12.10 -6.08 13.61
N VAL A 188 -11.53 -6.93 12.75
CA VAL A 188 -11.90 -8.34 12.63
C VAL A 188 -10.68 -9.21 12.86
N VAL A 189 -10.80 -10.26 13.69
CA VAL A 189 -9.70 -11.21 13.95
C VAL A 189 -10.22 -12.65 14.01
N GLY A 190 -9.31 -13.61 13.84
CA GLY A 190 -9.59 -15.04 14.05
C GLY A 190 -10.02 -15.81 12.80
N ASN A 191 -10.25 -17.11 12.99
CA ASN A 191 -10.73 -18.04 11.97
C ASN A 191 -11.91 -18.86 12.54
N PRO A 192 -13.16 -18.64 12.07
CA PRO A 192 -13.55 -17.57 11.14
C PRO A 192 -13.40 -16.19 11.80
N GLY A 193 -13.22 -15.16 10.97
CA GLY A 193 -13.07 -13.78 11.39
C GLY A 193 -14.31 -13.28 12.15
N LYS A 194 -14.09 -12.70 13.33
CA LYS A 194 -15.14 -12.09 14.15
C LYS A 194 -14.79 -10.63 14.43
N ILE A 195 -15.81 -9.77 14.34
CA ILE A 195 -15.69 -8.36 14.71
C ILE A 195 -15.45 -8.30 16.22
N ILE A 196 -14.34 -7.68 16.62
CA ILE A 196 -13.99 -7.44 18.02
C ILE A 196 -14.16 -5.97 18.42
N LYS A 197 -14.26 -5.06 17.45
CA LYS A 197 -14.43 -3.63 17.68
C LYS A 197 -15.04 -2.98 16.44
N LEU A 198 -15.92 -2.01 16.66
CA LEU A 198 -16.31 -1.02 15.64
C LEU A 198 -15.68 0.31 16.04
N SER A 199 -14.81 0.84 15.20
CA SER A 199 -14.21 2.15 15.43
C SER A 199 -15.13 3.25 14.89
N GLN A 200 -15.08 4.44 15.46
CA GLN A 200 -15.75 5.60 14.88
C GLN A 200 -14.86 6.22 13.79
N PRO A 201 -15.44 6.89 12.77
CA PRO A 201 -14.68 7.75 11.88
C PRO A 201 -13.96 8.81 12.71
N THR A 202 -12.64 8.94 12.53
CA THR A 202 -11.83 10.02 13.11
C THR A 202 -11.71 11.17 12.14
#